data_AF-A0A0G0XAV0-F1
#
_entry.id   AF-A0A0G0XAV0-F1
#
_cell.length_a   1.000
_cell.length_b   1.000
_cell.length_c   1.000
_cell.angle_alpha   90.00
_cell.angle_beta   90.00
_cell.angle_gamma   90.00
#
_symmetry.space_group_name_H-M   'P 1'
#
loop_
_entity.id
_entity.type
_entity.pdbx_description
1 polymer ?
#
loop_
_entity_poly.entity_id
_entity_poly.type
_entity_poly.pdbx_seq_one_letter_code
_entity_poly.pdbx_strand_id
1 'polypeptide(L)'
;MSFPAQVKYIVLTLLFVVATVNSTRTTMDILKSSKRLENLKGEVNSLEEKRAYLNSTLEYKRTDEFVEERARNALNLIKPGEKVYVHPKVLGKSIERQDTQTQEKEKPPVQLWYELFFE
;
A
#
# COMPACT_ATOMS: atom_id res chain seq x y z
N MET A 1 -72.43 -0.26 12.99
CA MET A 1 -72.04 -1.64 12.64
C MET A 1 -70.65 -1.89 13.18
N SER A 2 -70.49 -2.83 14.11
CA SER A 2 -69.17 -3.20 14.64
C SER A 2 -68.41 -3.95 13.54
N PHE A 3 -67.24 -3.44 13.13
CA PHE A 3 -66.39 -4.18 12.22
C PHE A 3 -65.95 -5.48 12.90
N PRO A 4 -66.07 -6.64 12.24
CA PRO A 4 -65.68 -7.90 12.83
C PRO A 4 -64.21 -7.84 13.22
N ALA A 5 -63.87 -8.28 14.44
CA ALA A 5 -62.54 -8.10 15.04
C ALA A 5 -61.40 -8.61 14.12
N GLN A 6 -61.68 -9.65 13.33
CA GLN A 6 -60.76 -10.21 12.34
C GLN A 6 -60.33 -9.19 11.27
N VAL A 7 -61.24 -8.34 10.78
CA VAL A 7 -60.92 -7.30 9.79
C VAL A 7 -60.01 -6.24 10.41
N LYS A 8 -60.22 -5.88 11.67
CA LYS A 8 -59.33 -4.97 12.40
C LYS A 8 -57.90 -5.53 12.53
N TYR A 9 -57.75 -6.81 12.83
CA TYR A 9 -56.42 -7.45 12.90
C TYR A 9 -55.76 -7.52 11.53
N ILE A 10 -56.50 -7.85 10.46
CA ILE A 10 -55.96 -7.87 9.09
C ILE A 10 -55.45 -6.49 8.68
N VAL A 11 -56.24 -5.43 8.90
CA VAL A 11 -55.84 -4.05 8.60
C VAL A 11 -54.62 -3.64 9.41
N LEU A 12 -54.57 -4.00 10.71
CA LEU A 12 -53.44 -3.68 11.58
C LEU A 12 -52.16 -4.42 11.15
N THR A 13 -52.29 -5.66 10.70
CA THR A 13 -51.14 -6.45 10.21
C THR A 13 -50.63 -5.90 8.88
N LEU A 14 -51.54 -5.52 7.98
CA LEU A 14 -51.17 -4.86 6.71
C LEU A 14 -50.43 -3.54 6.97
N LEU A 15 -50.95 -2.71 7.88
CA LEU A 15 -50.33 -1.43 8.25
C LEU A 15 -48.95 -1.66 8.87
N PHE A 16 -48.82 -2.66 9.74
CA PHE A 16 -47.54 -3.05 10.34
C PHE A 16 -46.52 -3.46 9.27
N VAL A 17 -46.89 -4.33 8.32
CA VAL A 17 -46.01 -4.77 7.23
C VAL A 17 -45.54 -3.58 6.39
N VAL A 18 -46.45 -2.67 6.02
CA VAL A 18 -46.12 -1.47 5.25
C VAL A 18 -45.14 -0.57 6.02
N ALA A 19 -45.39 -0.35 7.31
CA ALA A 19 -44.52 0.44 8.17
C ALA A 19 -43.12 -0.20 8.30
N THR A 20 -43.05 -1.51 8.48
CA THR A 20 -41.78 -2.24 8.55
C THR A 20 -41.00 -2.11 7.25
N VAL A 21 -41.62 -2.36 6.09
CA VAL A 21 -40.93 -2.26 4.78
C VAL A 21 -40.40 -0.85 4.53
N ASN A 22 -41.20 0.18 4.82
CA ASN A 22 -40.80 1.57 4.61
C ASN A 22 -39.64 1.96 5.54
N SER A 23 -39.70 1.52 6.80
CA SER A 23 -38.65 1.78 7.79
C SER A 23 -37.34 1.07 7.45
N THR A 24 -37.40 -0.20 7.03
CA THR A 24 -36.22 -0.97 6.59
C THR A 24 -35.57 -0.33 5.37
N ARG A 25 -36.36 0.08 4.37
CA ARG A 25 -35.84 0.74 3.16
C ARG A 25 -35.11 2.04 3.51
N THR A 26 -35.74 2.88 4.34
CA THR A 26 -35.15 4.16 4.77
C THR A 26 -33.84 3.96 5.53
N THR A 27 -33.81 2.98 6.46
CA THR A 27 -32.61 2.67 7.24
C THR A 27 -31.47 2.19 6.33
N MET A 28 -31.77 1.34 5.34
CA MET A 28 -30.77 0.88 4.37
C MET A 28 -30.22 2.01 3.50
N ASP A 29 -31.07 2.94 3.07
CA ASP A 29 -30.65 4.07 2.23
C ASP A 29 -29.78 5.06 3.00
N ILE A 30 -30.09 5.29 4.29
CA ILE A 30 -29.24 6.09 5.19
C ILE A 30 -27.87 5.43 5.36
N LEU A 31 -27.82 4.12 5.66
CA LEU A 31 -26.56 3.40 5.85
C LEU A 31 -25.69 3.44 4.58
N LYS A 32 -26.28 3.23 3.40
CA LYS A 32 -25.57 3.34 2.11
C LYS A 32 -25.02 4.75 1.89
N SER A 33 -25.81 5.77 2.21
CA SER A 33 -25.42 7.17 2.05
C SER A 33 -24.27 7.54 2.98
N SER A 34 -24.34 7.13 4.25
CA SER A 34 -23.26 7.32 5.22
C SER A 34 -21.97 6.62 4.80
N LYS A 35 -22.05 5.36 4.34
CA LYS A 35 -20.89 4.62 3.85
C LYS A 35 -20.26 5.28 2.62
N ARG A 36 -21.08 5.80 1.70
CA ARG A 36 -20.61 6.56 0.55
C ARG A 36 -19.87 7.83 1.00
N LEU A 37 -20.43 8.57 1.96
CA LEU A 37 -19.80 9.77 2.48
C LEU A 37 -18.46 9.48 3.16
N GLU A 38 -18.39 8.41 3.96
CA GLU A 38 -17.17 7.96 4.60
C GLU A 38 -16.09 7.58 3.57
N ASN A 39 -16.46 6.81 2.54
CA ASN A 39 -15.54 6.45 1.46
C ASN A 39 -15.01 7.69 0.72
N LEU A 40 -15.90 8.62 0.35
CA LEU A 40 -15.50 9.86 -0.32
C LEU A 40 -14.57 10.71 0.56
N LYS A 41 -14.86 10.79 1.86
CA LYS A 41 -13.98 11.50 2.81
C LYS A 41 -12.61 10.84 2.91
N GLY A 42 -12.57 9.51 2.95
CA GLY A 42 -11.31 8.75 2.93
C GLY A 42 -10.51 8.98 1.66
N GLU A 43 -11.18 9.02 0.51
CA GLU A 43 -10.54 9.29 -0.79
C GLU A 43 -9.95 10.70 -0.83
N VAL A 44 -10.70 11.72 -0.40
CA VAL A 44 -10.22 13.11 -0.31
C VAL A 44 -9.00 13.22 0.59
N ASN A 45 -9.04 12.64 1.80
CA ASN A 45 -7.91 12.66 2.72
C ASN A 45 -6.66 12.02 2.08
N SER A 46 -6.81 10.87 1.42
CA SER A 46 -5.70 10.18 0.77
C SER A 46 -5.10 11.01 -0.39
N LEU A 47 -5.95 11.76 -1.11
CA LEU A 47 -5.52 12.64 -2.19
C LEU A 47 -4.79 13.87 -1.66
N GLU A 48 -5.25 14.44 -0.55
CA GLU A 48 -4.58 15.55 0.12
C GLU A 48 -3.20 15.16 0.64
N GLU A 49 -3.08 13.98 1.27
CA GLU A 49 -1.79 13.44 1.71
C GLU A 49 -0.83 13.23 0.53
N LYS A 50 -1.32 12.61 -0.56
CA LYS A 50 -0.53 12.43 -1.79
C LYS A 50 -0.10 13.78 -2.37
N ARG A 51 -1.00 14.75 -2.41
CA ARG A 51 -0.69 16.11 -2.90
C ARG A 51 0.40 16.76 -2.04
N ALA A 52 0.29 16.68 -0.72
CA ALA A 52 1.27 17.25 0.20
C ALA A 52 2.65 16.61 -0.01
N TYR A 53 2.71 15.28 -0.11
CA TYR A 53 3.94 14.54 -0.39
C TYR A 53 4.56 14.87 -1.76
N LEU A 54 3.74 14.97 -2.80
CA LEU A 54 4.22 15.36 -4.13
C LEU A 54 4.76 16.80 -4.14
N ASN A 55 4.09 17.71 -3.44
CA ASN A 55 4.53 19.09 -3.34
C ASN A 55 5.87 19.20 -2.60
N SER A 56 6.04 18.53 -1.45
CA SER A 56 7.32 18.55 -0.73
C SER A 56 8.45 17.94 -1.55
N THR A 57 8.16 16.85 -2.27
CA THR A 57 9.13 16.24 -3.20
C THR A 57 9.48 17.18 -4.34
N LEU A 58 8.51 17.91 -4.89
CA LEU A 58 8.71 18.87 -5.96
C LEU A 58 9.55 20.06 -5.48
N GLU A 59 9.27 20.58 -4.29
CA GLU A 59 10.04 21.64 -3.66
C GLU A 59 11.49 21.23 -3.46
N TYR A 60 11.73 20.04 -2.89
CA TYR A 60 13.08 19.49 -2.74
C TYR A 60 13.79 19.35 -4.10
N LYS A 61 13.12 18.84 -5.14
CA LYS A 61 13.71 18.72 -6.47
C LYS A 61 14.07 20.06 -7.13
N ARG A 62 13.50 21.17 -6.65
CA ARG A 62 13.80 22.52 -7.14
C ARG A 62 14.96 23.17 -6.39
N THR A 63 15.45 22.59 -5.30
CA THR A 63 16.56 23.17 -4.54
C THR A 63 17.89 22.97 -5.25
N ASP A 64 18.83 23.87 -5.01
CA ASP A 64 20.20 23.76 -5.51
C ASP A 64 20.92 22.53 -4.96
N GLU A 65 20.56 22.09 -3.74
CA GLU A 65 21.08 20.85 -3.13
C GLU A 65 20.78 19.63 -3.99
N PHE A 66 19.54 19.50 -4.49
CA PHE A 66 19.18 18.40 -5.38
C PHE A 66 19.95 18.49 -6.71
N VAL A 67 20.15 19.70 -7.25
CA VAL A 67 20.92 19.92 -8.48
C VAL A 67 22.39 19.55 -8.27
N GLU A 68 23.01 19.98 -7.18
CA GLU A 68 24.37 19.64 -6.78
C GLU A 68 24.52 18.12 -6.65
N GLU A 69 23.64 17.48 -5.89
CA GLU A 69 23.67 16.03 -5.67
C GLU A 69 23.56 15.27 -6.99
N ARG A 70 22.62 15.66 -7.87
CA ARG A 70 22.43 15.05 -9.18
C ARG A 70 23.64 15.23 -10.09
N ALA A 71 24.20 16.44 -10.16
CA ALA A 71 25.39 16.72 -10.96
C ALA A 71 26.60 15.94 -10.43
N ARG A 72 26.82 15.96 -9.12
CA ARG A 72 27.90 15.26 -8.44
C ARG A 72 27.83 13.75 -8.67
N ASN A 73 26.66 13.15 -8.49
CA ASN A 73 26.46 11.72 -8.74
C ASN A 73 26.63 11.37 -10.22
N ALA A 74 26.18 12.23 -11.15
CA ALA A 74 26.37 12.03 -12.59
C ALA A 74 27.85 12.10 -13.01
N LEU A 75 28.65 12.91 -12.31
CA LEU A 75 30.08 13.05 -12.53
C LEU A 75 30.92 12.08 -11.67
N ASN A 76 30.29 11.18 -10.90
CA ASN A 76 30.95 10.29 -9.92
C ASN A 76 31.89 11.04 -8.95
N LEU A 77 31.52 12.26 -8.57
CA LEU A 77 32.25 13.06 -7.59
C LEU A 77 31.76 12.73 -6.17
N ILE A 78 32.63 12.93 -5.17
CA ILE A 78 32.36 12.58 -3.77
C ILE A 78 32.50 13.85 -2.93
N LYS A 79 31.53 14.11 -2.03
CA LYS A 79 31.59 15.27 -1.14
C LYS A 79 32.49 14.96 0.06
N PRO A 80 33.25 15.93 0.59
CA PRO A 80 34.07 15.69 1.78
C PRO A 80 33.24 15.13 2.94
N GLY A 81 33.67 14.01 3.52
CA GLY A 81 32.99 13.32 4.62
C GLY A 81 31.99 12.23 4.20
N GLU A 82 31.72 12.06 2.91
CA GLU A 82 30.85 11.00 2.40
C GLU A 82 31.60 9.65 2.32
N LYS A 83 30.93 8.57 2.75
CA LYS A 83 31.45 7.19 2.66
C LYS A 83 30.81 6.50 1.47
N VAL A 84 31.64 6.10 0.49
CA VAL A 84 31.20 5.34 -0.68
C VAL A 84 31.42 3.85 -0.43
N TYR A 85 30.37 3.04 -0.61
CA TYR A 85 30.45 1.59 -0.54
C TYR A 85 30.47 1.01 -1.96
N VAL A 86 31.55 0.34 -2.31
CA VAL A 86 31.66 -0.39 -3.59
C VAL A 86 31.32 -1.86 -3.35
N HIS A 87 30.31 -2.38 -4.04
CA HIS A 87 30.02 -3.81 -4.04
C HIS A 87 30.91 -4.53 -5.08
N PRO A 88 31.81 -5.44 -4.67
CA PRO A 88 32.79 -6.04 -5.56
C PRO A 88 32.21 -6.99 -6.62
N LYS A 89 30.90 -7.26 -6.60
CA LYS A 89 30.25 -8.23 -7.51
C LYS A 89 29.92 -7.67 -8.90
N VAL A 90 30.16 -6.38 -9.17
CA VAL A 90 29.81 -5.70 -10.43
C VAL A 90 30.99 -5.22 -11.27
N LEU A 91 32.24 -5.43 -10.84
CA LEU A 91 33.42 -5.12 -11.66
C LEU A 91 34.17 -6.42 -11.95
N GLY A 92 33.99 -6.94 -13.17
CA GLY A 92 34.76 -8.06 -13.65
C GLY A 92 36.25 -7.73 -13.68
N LYS A 93 37.06 -8.49 -12.92
CA LYS A 93 38.54 -8.53 -12.84
C LYS A 93 39.23 -7.15 -12.67
N SER A 94 40.10 -6.92 -11.71
CA SER A 94 41.09 -7.80 -11.08
C SER A 94 41.70 -7.03 -9.91
N ILE A 95 41.71 -7.60 -8.71
CA ILE A 95 42.84 -7.45 -7.79
C ILE A 95 43.11 -8.85 -7.23
N GLU A 96 44.15 -9.49 -7.76
CA GLU A 96 44.77 -10.64 -7.10
C GLU A 96 45.25 -10.20 -5.72
N ARG A 97 44.63 -10.77 -4.69
CA ARG A 97 45.33 -11.09 -3.45
C ARG A 97 45.08 -12.57 -3.19
N GLN A 98 46.15 -13.34 -3.36
CA GLN A 98 46.27 -14.67 -2.79
C GLN A 98 46.23 -14.56 -1.26
N ASP A 99 45.92 -15.70 -0.63
CA ASP A 99 45.73 -15.96 0.82
C ASP A 99 44.27 -15.79 1.26
N THR A 100 43.49 -16.84 1.55
CA THR A 100 43.82 -18.08 2.26
C THR A 100 42.82 -19.18 1.87
N GLN A 101 43.30 -20.42 1.78
CA GLN A 101 42.49 -21.61 1.52
C GLN A 101 41.46 -21.85 2.63
N THR A 102 40.18 -21.81 2.28
CA THR A 102 39.16 -22.70 2.84
C THR A 102 38.44 -23.34 1.66
N GLN A 103 38.83 -24.57 1.32
CA GLN A 103 38.07 -25.40 0.39
C GLN A 103 36.78 -25.84 1.08
N GLU A 104 35.74 -25.01 1.00
CA GLU A 104 34.38 -25.49 1.15
C GLU A 104 34.02 -26.19 -0.16
N LYS A 105 34.02 -27.54 -0.15
CA LYS A 105 33.62 -28.33 -1.31
C LYS A 105 32.25 -27.87 -1.78
N GLU A 106 32.18 -27.31 -2.99
CA GLU A 106 30.93 -27.00 -3.66
C GLU A 106 30.05 -28.26 -3.66
N LYS A 107 28.93 -28.20 -2.92
CA LYS A 107 27.89 -29.23 -2.98
C LYS A 107 27.48 -29.37 -4.45
N PRO A 108 27.38 -30.58 -5.01
CA PRO A 108 26.96 -30.76 -6.40
C PRO A 108 25.58 -30.12 -6.61
N PRO A 109 25.32 -29.53 -7.81
CA PRO A 109 24.12 -28.73 -8.06
C PRO A 109 22.81 -29.38 -7.65
N VAL A 110 22.71 -30.71 -7.77
CA VAL A 110 21.51 -31.49 -7.38
C VAL A 110 21.18 -31.42 -5.89
N GLN A 111 22.18 -31.30 -5.02
CA GLN A 111 21.95 -31.19 -3.57
C GLN A 111 21.31 -29.84 -3.23
N LEU A 112 21.72 -28.76 -3.93
CA LEU A 112 21.13 -27.44 -3.76
C LEU A 112 19.66 -27.40 -4.17
N TRP A 113 19.29 -28.12 -5.24
CA TRP A 113 17.90 -28.22 -5.67
C TRP A 113 17.03 -28.98 -4.67
N TYR A 114 17.54 -30.02 -4.02
CA TYR A 114 16.75 -30.75 -3.02
C TYR A 114 16.46 -29.88 -1.78
N GLU A 115 17.48 -29.21 -1.25
CA GLU A 115 17.40 -28.33 -0.06
C GLU A 115 16.40 -27.18 -0.31
N LEU A 116 16.36 -26.62 -1.52
CA LEU A 116 15.46 -25.51 -1.86
C LEU A 116 13.97 -25.88 -1.90
N PHE A 117 13.64 -27.13 -2.24
CA PHE A 117 12.25 -27.54 -2.50
C PHE A 117 11.63 -28.41 -1.40
N PHE A 118 12.44 -29.01 -0.53
CA PHE A 118 11.97 -30.03 0.41
C PHE A 118 12.43 -29.86 1.86
N GLU A 119 13.16 -28.78 2.18
CA GLU A 119 13.45 -28.34 3.55
C GLU A 119 12.62 -27.08 3.89
#